data_AF-W2K144-F1
#
_entry.id   AF-W2K144-F1
#
_cell.length_a   1.000
_cell.length_b   1.000
_cell.length_c   1.000
_cell.angle_alpha   90.00
_cell.angle_beta   90.00
_cell.angle_gamma   90.00
#
_symmetry.space_group_name_H-M   'P 1'
#
loop_
_entity.id
_entity.type
_entity.pdbx_description
1 polymer ?
#
loop_
_entity_poly.entity_id
_entity_poly.type
_entity_poly.pdbx_seq_one_letter_code
_entity_poly.pdbx_strand_id
1 'polypeptide(L)' 'MELLPSPASNKRLRTLFKELKDVESVAKALQGRDTDLLDVRQWFDELIAPKPQFATYLGPQAEIVHSPDLESGAA' A
#
# COMPACT_ATOMS: atom_id res chain seq x y z
N MET A 1 34.27 5.44 16.50
CA MET A 1 34.33 4.30 15.56
C MET A 1 32.98 4.23 14.87
N GLU A 2 32.91 4.57 13.58
CA GLU A 2 31.67 4.41 12.81
C GLU A 2 31.44 2.92 12.56
N LEU A 3 30.50 2.32 13.32
CA LEU A 3 30.09 0.94 13.12
C LEU A 3 29.23 0.90 11.85
N LEU A 4 29.81 0.43 10.75
CA LEU A 4 29.06 0.19 9.53
C LEU A 4 28.00 -0.90 9.79
N PRO A 5 26.78 -0.74 9.25
CA PRO A 5 25.73 -1.74 9.40
C PRO A 5 26.19 -3.08 8.81
N SER A 6 25.79 -4.19 9.46
CA SER A 6 26.07 -5.52 8.93
C SER A 6 25.54 -5.69 7.50
N PRO A 7 26.15 -6.54 6.65
CA PRO A 7 25.62 -6.83 5.32
C PRO A 7 24.16 -7.27 5.33
N ALA A 8 23.74 -8.04 6.36
CA ALA A 8 22.36 -8.46 6.54
C ALA A 8 21.41 -7.29 6.82
N SER A 9 21.83 -6.35 7.70
CA SER A 9 21.09 -5.13 8.00
C SER A 9 20.92 -4.26 6.75
N ASN A 10 21.99 -4.07 5.99
CA ASN A 10 21.96 -3.33 4.73
C ASN A 10 21.03 -3.98 3.69
N LYS A 11 21.05 -5.31 3.56
CA LYS A 11 20.13 -6.04 2.68
C LYS A 11 18.68 -5.82 3.10
N ARG A 12 18.37 -5.95 4.39
CA ARG A 12 17.03 -5.73 4.93
C ARG A 12 16.54 -4.30 4.68
N LEU A 13 17.40 -3.30 4.89
CA LEU A 13 17.07 -1.90 4.66
C LEU A 13 16.72 -1.63 3.18
N ARG A 14 17.48 -2.22 2.25
CA ARG A 14 17.18 -2.10 0.80
C ARG A 14 15.84 -2.72 0.43
N THR A 15 15.50 -3.88 1.01
CA THR A 15 14.18 -4.50 0.83
C THR A 15 13.08 -3.58 1.36
N LEU A 16 13.18 -3.12 2.60
CA LEU A 16 12.19 -2.21 3.20
C LEU A 16 12.05 -0.91 2.41
N PHE A 17 13.15 -0.36 1.89
CA PHE A 17 13.10 0.84 1.07
C PHE A 17 12.33 0.62 -0.23
N LYS A 18 12.51 -0.53 -0.90
CA LYS A 18 11.72 -0.88 -2.08
C LYS A 18 10.24 -1.02 -1.72
N GLU A 19 9.95 -1.70 -0.62
CA GLU A 19 8.57 -1.86 -0.15
C GLU A 19 7.87 -0.54 0.15
N LEU A 20 8.57 0.41 0.78
CA LEU A 20 8.06 1.75 1.03
C LEU A 20 7.80 2.52 -0.27
N LYS A 21 8.63 2.31 -1.30
CA LYS A 21 8.43 2.94 -2.62
C LYS A 21 7.18 2.43 -3.32
N ASP A 22 6.89 1.14 -3.23
CA ASP A 22 5.66 0.57 -3.78
C ASP A 22 4.42 1.20 -3.12
N VAL A 23 4.42 1.28 -1.78
CA VAL A 23 3.32 1.89 -1.01
C VAL A 23 3.19 3.39 -1.29
N GLU A 24 4.31 4.12 -1.36
CA GLU A 24 4.35 5.55 -1.69
C GLU A 24 3.78 5.81 -3.08
N SER A 25 4.08 4.95 -4.06
CA SER A 25 3.58 5.08 -5.42
C SER A 25 2.05 5.00 -5.47
N VAL A 26 1.48 3.97 -4.84
CA VAL A 26 0.01 3.80 -4.75
C VAL A 26 -0.62 4.98 -4.01
N ALA A 27 -0.05 5.38 -2.87
CA ALA A 27 -0.56 6.51 -2.09
C ALA A 27 -0.58 7.83 -2.89
N LYS A 28 0.42 8.08 -3.73
CA LYS A 28 0.46 9.23 -4.63
C LYS A 28 -0.58 9.14 -5.75
N ALA A 29 -0.75 7.95 -6.34
CA ALA A 29 -1.73 7.73 -7.38
C ALA A 29 -3.16 7.97 -6.87
N LEU A 30 -3.45 7.57 -5.62
CA LEU A 30 -4.73 7.84 -4.95
C LEU A 30 -5.01 9.34 -4.69
N GLN A 31 -3.97 10.18 -4.66
CA GLN A 31 -4.12 11.63 -4.53
C GLN A 31 -4.38 12.32 -5.88
N GLY A 32 -4.34 11.56 -6.98
CA GLY A 32 -4.67 12.04 -8.32
C GLY A 32 -6.14 12.42 -8.46
N ARG A 33 -6.44 13.34 -9.39
CA ARG A 33 -7.82 13.78 -9.68
C ARG A 33 -8.55 12.90 -10.69
N ASP A 34 -7.81 12.12 -11.47
CA ASP A 34 -8.31 11.30 -12.58
C ASP A 34 -8.25 9.80 -12.25
N THR A 35 -8.43 9.45 -10.98
CA THR A 35 -8.40 8.08 -10.51
C THR A 35 -9.83 7.58 -10.34
N ASP A 36 -10.20 6.52 -11.08
CA ASP A 36 -11.48 5.87 -10.87
C ASP A 36 -11.39 4.70 -9.87
N LEU A 37 -12.54 4.16 -9.44
CA LEU A 37 -12.58 3.08 -8.45
C LEU A 37 -12.01 1.75 -8.98
N LEU A 38 -11.99 1.54 -10.30
CA LEU A 38 -11.38 0.35 -10.90
C LEU A 38 -9.85 0.43 -10.78
N ASP A 39 -9.28 1.60 -11.07
CA ASP A 39 -7.85 1.89 -10.89
C ASP A 39 -7.42 1.70 -9.43
N VAL A 40 -8.19 2.25 -8.47
CA VAL A 40 -7.94 2.07 -7.03
C VAL A 40 -7.89 0.59 -6.66
N ARG A 41 -8.88 -0.17 -7.12
CA ARG A 41 -8.97 -1.60 -6.81
C ARG A 41 -7.80 -2.38 -7.40
N GLN A 42 -7.44 -2.10 -8.65
CA GLN A 42 -6.29 -2.72 -9.29
C GLN A 42 -5.00 -2.46 -8.51
N TRP A 43 -4.74 -1.22 -8.10
CA TRP A 43 -3.52 -0.89 -7.35
C TRP A 43 -3.47 -1.56 -5.98
N PHE A 44 -4.61 -1.69 -5.31
CA PHE A 44 -4.69 -2.43 -4.04
C PHE A 44 -4.43 -3.92 -4.24
N ASP A 45 -5.02 -4.56 -5.24
CA ASP A 45 -4.75 -5.97 -5.56
C ASP A 45 -3.27 -6.19 -5.91
N GLU A 46 -2.67 -5.28 -6.68
CA GLU A 46 -1.24 -5.29 -7.01
C GLU A 46 -0.34 -5.09 -5.79
N LEU A 47 -0.78 -4.34 -4.78
CA LEU A 47 -0.05 -4.14 -3.52
C LEU A 47 -0.20 -5.33 -2.56
N ILE A 48 -1.36 -5.99 -2.56
CA ILE A 48 -1.65 -7.20 -1.76
C ILE A 48 -0.84 -8.40 -2.27
N ALA A 49 -0.69 -8.58 -3.58
CA ALA A 49 0.03 -9.71 -4.15
C ALA A 49 1.45 -9.92 -3.57
N PRO A 50 2.33 -8.90 -3.48
CA PRO A 50 3.62 -9.03 -2.82
C PRO A 50 3.54 -8.91 -1.29
N LYS A 51 2.45 -8.38 -0.72
CA LYS A 51 2.28 -8.14 0.72
C LYS A 51 0.89 -8.57 1.21
N PRO A 52 0.67 -9.88 1.39
CA PRO A 52 -0.64 -10.44 1.74
C PRO A 52 -1.24 -9.87 3.03
N GLN A 53 -0.41 -9.38 3.95
CA GLN A 53 -0.86 -8.72 5.18
C GLN A 53 -1.74 -7.49 4.94
N PHE A 54 -1.64 -6.86 3.77
CA PHE A 54 -2.50 -5.74 3.42
C PHE A 54 -3.93 -6.17 3.08
N ALA A 55 -4.19 -7.45 2.80
CA ALA A 55 -5.54 -7.94 2.54
C ALA A 55 -6.50 -7.71 3.72
N THR A 56 -5.98 -7.68 4.96
CA THR A 56 -6.77 -7.35 6.16
C THR A 56 -7.31 -5.91 6.13
N TYR A 57 -6.64 -5.01 5.43
CA TYR A 57 -6.98 -3.58 5.38
C TYR A 57 -7.53 -3.13 4.04
N LEU A 58 -7.18 -3.81 2.94
CA LEU A 58 -7.50 -3.40 1.57
C LEU A 58 -8.26 -4.46 0.77
N GLY A 59 -8.42 -5.68 1.32
CA GLY A 59 -9.09 -6.77 0.64
C GLY A 59 -10.62 -6.59 0.60
N PRO A 60 -11.33 -7.43 -0.18
CA PRO A 60 -12.80 -7.33 -0.32
C PRO A 60 -13.59 -7.48 0.98
N GLN A 61 -12.97 -8.03 2.02
CA GLN A 61 -13.56 -8.28 3.34
C GLN A 61 -13.00 -7.31 4.40
N ALA A 62 -12.20 -6.33 3.99
CA ALA A 62 -11.65 -5.35 4.92
C ALA A 62 -12.76 -4.44 5.44
N GLU A 63 -12.74 -4.12 6.74
CA GLU A 63 -13.76 -3.28 7.38
C GLU A 63 -13.93 -1.91 6.70
N ILE A 64 -12.84 -1.35 6.15
CA ILE A 64 -12.88 -0.09 5.42
C ILE A 64 -13.76 -0.17 4.16
N VAL A 65 -13.83 -1.33 3.50
CA VAL A 65 -14.66 -1.51 2.29
C VAL A 65 -16.14 -1.47 2.65
N HIS A 66 -16.50 -1.96 3.85
CA HIS A 66 -17.86 -1.96 4.37
C HIS A 66 -18.18 -0.73 5.23
N SER A 67 -17.35 0.32 5.16
CA SER A 67 -17.56 1.55 5.89
C SER A 67 -18.74 2.32 5.27
N PRO A 68 -19.83 2.58 6.04
CA PRO A 68 -20.97 3.34 5.54
C PRO A 68 -20.59 4.75 5.05
N ASP A 69 -19.55 5.34 5.65
CA ASP A 69 -19.03 6.66 5.30
C ASP A 69 -18.38 6.68 3.91
N LEU A 70 -17.83 5.54 3.46
CA LEU A 70 -17.22 5.38 2.13
C LEU A 70 -18.23 4.89 1.08
N GLU A 71 -19.12 3.97 1.44
CA GLU A 71 -20.13 3.42 0.52
C GLU A 71 -21.22 4.43 0.14
N SER A 72 -21.53 5.38 1.02
CA SER A 72 -22.54 6.40 0.75
C SER A 72 -22.10 7.46 -0.27
N GLY A 73 -20.83 7.47 -0.69
CA GLY A 73 -20.29 8.45 -1.64
C GLY A 73 -20.53 9.90 -1.23
N ALA A 74 -20.69 10.16 0.07
CA ALA A 74 -21.19 11.43 0.57
C ALA A 74 -20.11 12.52 0.48
N ALA A 75 -20.26 13.38 -0.53
CA ALA A 75 -20.22 14.82 -0.31
C ALA A 75 -21.56 15.26 0.32
#